data_AF-A0A7J4SVY2-F1
#
_entry.id   AF-A0A7J4SVY2-F1
#
_cell.length_a   1.000
_cell.length_b   1.000
_cell.length_c   1.000
_cell.angle_alpha   90.00
_cell.angle_beta   90.00
_cell.angle_gamma   90.00
#
_symmetry.space_group_name_H-M   'P 1'
#
loop_
_entity.id
_entity.type
_entity.pdbx_description
1 polymer ?
#
loop_
_entity_poly.entity_id
_entity_poly.type
_entity_poly.pdbx_seq_one_letter_code
_entity_poly.pdbx_strand_id
1 'polypeptide(L)'
;EHMRTKLQRKMIENRIKDPGDELKLVIVRDMWLTGFDVPCLHTIYIDKPMKEHGLMQAIARVNRVFKGKPGGLVVDYIGIIQPLKEATLTYTKSGGGGTPVFQQEDAIKIMREKYEIVSSMFHGFDYNDFATAALSKKETILRDAMNHILRQENGQKRFFKNVAALKRAFALSVPHEEAMKIADELGFFQTLKAYLGKLTGSEPGYSEEDYDIPLRQLVSKAIASDKVIDIFEIAGLKKPGISILSDEFLAEVQGMEQKNLALEMLKKLINDQIKVCEQKNKVAAKSFTELLEKTISQYQNRNIQTVEVIERLIELAKEMKKHDKRGELLNLREDEMAFYDALETNDSAVKVLGDETLRKIARELTETLKRNVKIDWSVRESVKAEIRIAVRKILRKYGYPPDKQEKATQTVLEQAELVAKEWSQ
;
A
#
# COMPACT_ATOMS: atom_id res chain seq x y z
N GLU A 1 34.06 -22.37 -31.07
CA GLU A 1 34.92 -21.52 -30.21
C GLU A 1 34.07 -20.45 -29.52
N HIS A 2 34.49 -19.93 -28.37
CA HIS A 2 33.78 -18.85 -27.68
C HIS A 2 34.33 -17.49 -28.11
N MET A 3 33.47 -16.58 -28.56
CA MET A 3 33.87 -15.20 -28.90
C MET A 3 34.35 -14.38 -27.69
N ARG A 4 34.02 -14.79 -26.47
CA ARG A 4 34.33 -14.05 -25.23
C ARG A 4 35.48 -14.70 -24.46
N THR A 5 36.35 -13.86 -23.91
CA THR A 5 37.46 -14.31 -23.06
C THR A 5 36.96 -14.90 -21.74
N LYS A 6 37.80 -15.65 -21.03
CA LYS A 6 37.45 -16.25 -19.72
C LYS A 6 37.05 -15.18 -18.69
N LEU A 7 37.72 -14.03 -18.69
CA LEU A 7 37.40 -12.90 -17.81
C LEU A 7 36.04 -12.28 -18.13
N GLN A 8 35.75 -12.03 -19.41
CA GLN A 8 34.45 -11.48 -19.83
C GLN A 8 33.29 -12.40 -19.45
N ARG A 9 33.46 -13.73 -19.57
CA ARG A 9 32.43 -14.69 -19.15
C ARG A 9 32.18 -14.66 -17.65
N LYS A 10 33.23 -14.52 -16.84
CA LYS A 10 33.11 -14.40 -15.37
C LYS A 10 32.41 -13.12 -14.94
N MET A 11 32.61 -12.01 -15.66
CA MET A 11 31.88 -10.77 -15.42
C MET A 11 30.38 -10.95 -15.65
N ILE A 12 29.98 -11.56 -16.78
CA ILE A 12 28.55 -11.80 -17.08
C ILE A 12 27.93 -12.75 -16.04
N GLU A 13 28.68 -13.77 -15.61
CA GLU A 13 28.26 -14.68 -14.52
C GLU A 13 27.99 -13.94 -13.20
N ASN A 14 28.82 -12.98 -12.82
CA ASN A 14 28.60 -12.22 -11.58
C ASN A 14 27.39 -11.30 -11.71
N ARG A 15 27.22 -10.65 -12.87
CA ARG A 15 26.09 -9.76 -13.14
C ARG A 15 24.75 -10.48 -13.10
N ILE A 16 24.64 -11.66 -13.71
CA ILE A 16 23.37 -12.41 -13.73
C ILE A 16 23.01 -13.02 -12.37
N LYS A 17 23.98 -13.11 -11.44
CA LYS A 17 23.74 -13.55 -10.05
C LYS A 17 23.19 -12.43 -9.17
N ASP A 18 23.34 -11.17 -9.58
CA ASP A 18 22.86 -10.01 -8.84
C ASP A 18 21.43 -9.65 -9.29
N PRO A 19 20.41 -9.79 -8.40
CA PRO A 19 19.04 -9.40 -8.73
C PRO A 19 18.89 -7.91 -9.09
N GLY A 20 19.77 -7.05 -8.55
CA GLY A 20 19.76 -5.60 -8.76
C GLY A 20 20.42 -5.14 -10.07
N ASP A 21 21.13 -6.02 -10.79
CA ASP A 21 21.80 -5.67 -12.04
C ASP A 21 20.78 -5.47 -13.19
N GLU A 22 21.10 -4.59 -14.13
CA GLU A 22 20.32 -4.34 -15.35
C GLU A 22 20.26 -5.55 -16.30
N LEU A 23 21.20 -6.50 -16.21
CA LEU A 23 21.28 -7.67 -17.06
C LEU A 23 20.20 -8.70 -16.70
N LYS A 24 19.15 -8.80 -17.51
CA LYS A 24 18.01 -9.70 -17.26
C LYS A 24 17.94 -10.95 -18.14
N LEU A 25 18.68 -11.01 -19.26
CA LEU A 25 18.62 -12.12 -20.22
C LEU A 25 20.03 -12.52 -20.69
N VAL A 26 20.29 -13.82 -20.75
CA VAL A 26 21.52 -14.36 -21.35
C VAL A 26 21.19 -15.50 -22.29
N ILE A 27 21.70 -15.41 -23.53
CA ILE A 27 21.55 -16.44 -24.55
C ILE A 27 22.77 -17.37 -24.48
N VAL A 28 22.52 -18.65 -24.26
CA VAL A 28 23.55 -19.69 -24.14
C VAL A 28 23.25 -20.87 -25.05
N ARG A 29 24.30 -21.58 -25.49
CA ARG A 29 24.15 -22.83 -26.27
C ARG A 29 24.28 -24.07 -25.38
N ASP A 30 25.44 -24.21 -24.73
CA ASP A 30 25.80 -25.35 -23.85
C ASP A 30 26.33 -24.90 -22.50
N MET A 31 26.80 -23.65 -22.42
CA MET A 31 27.28 -23.08 -21.16
C MET A 31 26.13 -22.91 -20.19
N TRP A 32 26.42 -23.09 -18.89
CA TRP A 32 25.49 -22.83 -17.80
C TRP A 32 24.28 -23.76 -17.70
N LEU A 33 24.16 -24.73 -18.60
CA LEU A 33 23.20 -25.83 -18.48
C LEU A 33 23.62 -26.84 -17.40
N THR A 34 24.93 -26.89 -17.08
CA THR A 34 25.51 -27.73 -16.01
C THR A 34 26.44 -26.92 -15.12
N GLY A 35 26.48 -27.24 -13.82
CA GLY A 35 27.43 -26.68 -12.85
C GLY A 35 27.26 -25.19 -12.48
N PHE A 36 26.33 -24.47 -13.13
CA PHE A 36 26.08 -23.05 -12.88
C PHE A 36 24.91 -22.85 -11.92
N ASP A 37 25.12 -22.09 -10.84
CA ASP A 37 24.13 -21.92 -9.79
C ASP A 37 23.75 -20.46 -9.60
N VAL A 38 22.48 -20.16 -9.87
CA VAL A 38 21.90 -18.82 -9.76
C VAL A 38 20.52 -18.97 -9.12
N PRO A 39 20.41 -18.90 -7.78
CA PRO A 39 19.15 -19.12 -7.09
C PRO A 39 18.01 -18.21 -7.55
N CYS A 40 18.32 -16.95 -7.86
CA CYS A 40 17.37 -15.96 -8.36
C CYS A 40 16.89 -16.19 -9.80
N LEU A 41 17.48 -17.12 -10.56
CA LEU A 41 17.08 -17.40 -11.94
C LEU A 41 15.71 -18.09 -11.98
N HIS A 42 14.70 -17.41 -12.51
CA HIS A 42 13.31 -17.90 -12.53
C HIS A 42 12.92 -18.62 -13.82
N THR A 43 13.33 -18.09 -14.98
CA THR A 43 12.80 -18.54 -16.29
C THR A 43 13.91 -19.10 -17.18
N ILE A 44 13.64 -20.22 -17.85
CA ILE A 44 14.47 -20.74 -18.94
C ILE A 44 13.65 -20.84 -20.21
N TYR A 45 14.19 -20.32 -21.31
CA TYR A 45 13.62 -20.43 -22.65
C TYR A 45 14.40 -21.51 -23.41
N ILE A 46 13.71 -22.52 -23.91
CA ILE A 46 14.32 -23.67 -24.57
C ILE A 46 13.93 -23.67 -26.05
N ASP A 47 14.92 -23.35 -26.86
CA ASP A 47 14.90 -23.48 -28.32
C ASP A 47 16.07 -24.38 -28.77
N LYS A 48 16.23 -25.52 -28.08
CA LYS A 48 17.23 -26.53 -28.41
C LYS A 48 16.70 -27.94 -28.11
N PRO A 49 16.84 -28.89 -29.05
CA PRO A 49 16.48 -30.27 -28.77
C PRO A 49 17.40 -30.82 -27.67
N MET A 50 16.82 -31.13 -26.51
CA MET A 50 17.51 -31.71 -25.36
C MET A 50 16.78 -32.98 -24.94
N LYS A 51 17.55 -34.00 -24.53
CA LYS A 51 17.03 -35.31 -24.11
C LYS A 51 17.58 -35.69 -22.73
N GLU A 52 16.80 -36.49 -22.02
CA GLU A 52 17.21 -37.19 -20.80
C GLU A 52 17.86 -36.26 -19.74
N HIS A 53 19.07 -36.61 -19.28
CA HIS A 53 19.79 -35.97 -18.19
C HIS A 53 20.11 -34.50 -18.47
N GLY A 54 20.39 -34.14 -19.73
CA GLY A 54 20.70 -32.75 -20.10
C GLY A 54 19.49 -31.83 -19.92
N LEU A 55 18.28 -32.33 -20.20
CA LEU A 55 17.03 -31.59 -20.00
C LEU A 55 16.74 -31.41 -18.51
N MET A 56 16.88 -32.47 -17.72
CA MET A 56 16.67 -32.42 -16.27
C MET A 56 17.66 -31.47 -15.58
N GLN A 57 18.93 -31.49 -15.98
CA GLN A 57 19.97 -30.61 -15.44
C GLN A 57 19.70 -29.13 -15.73
N ALA A 58 19.21 -28.82 -16.94
CA ALA A 58 18.83 -27.48 -17.35
C ALA A 58 17.60 -26.97 -16.57
N ILE A 59 16.56 -27.81 -16.40
CA ILE A 59 15.35 -27.44 -15.65
C ILE A 59 15.64 -27.27 -14.16
N ALA A 60 16.50 -28.12 -13.59
CA ALA A 60 16.92 -27.99 -12.19
C ALA A 60 17.60 -26.64 -11.88
N ARG A 61 18.14 -25.93 -12.90
CA ARG A 61 18.73 -24.59 -12.71
C ARG A 61 17.70 -23.57 -12.26
N VAL A 62 16.50 -23.62 -12.85
CA VAL A 62 15.41 -22.70 -12.51
C VAL A 62 14.60 -23.15 -11.31
N ASN A 63 14.81 -24.37 -10.79
CA ASN A 63 14.08 -24.89 -9.64
C ASN A 63 14.82 -24.72 -8.28
N ARG A 64 15.73 -23.75 -8.18
CA ARG A 64 16.35 -23.36 -6.90
C ARG A 64 15.42 -22.48 -6.08
N VAL A 65 15.33 -22.76 -4.77
CA VAL A 65 14.55 -21.97 -3.80
C VAL A 65 15.18 -20.58 -3.67
N PHE A 66 14.35 -19.55 -3.79
CA PHE A 66 14.74 -18.15 -3.63
C PHE A 66 13.55 -17.35 -3.08
N LYS A 67 13.80 -16.26 -2.34
CA LYS A 67 12.73 -15.45 -1.73
C LYS A 67 11.81 -14.90 -2.84
N GLY A 68 10.50 -15.04 -2.67
CA GLY A 68 9.50 -14.56 -3.64
C GLY A 68 9.33 -15.44 -4.89
N LYS A 69 10.06 -16.56 -4.99
CA LYS A 69 10.02 -17.44 -6.15
C LYS A 69 9.14 -18.67 -5.88
N PRO A 70 7.96 -18.80 -6.51
CA PRO A 70 7.06 -19.94 -6.28
C PRO A 70 7.54 -21.23 -6.97
N GLY A 71 8.37 -21.12 -8.01
CA GLY A 71 8.90 -22.24 -8.78
C GLY A 71 9.82 -21.75 -9.91
N GLY A 72 10.29 -22.67 -10.75
CA GLY A 72 10.97 -22.35 -12.00
C GLY A 72 10.03 -22.43 -13.18
N LEU A 73 10.06 -21.45 -14.08
CA LEU A 73 9.30 -21.47 -15.33
C LEU A 73 10.16 -21.98 -16.48
N VAL A 74 9.63 -22.95 -17.22
CA VAL A 74 10.23 -23.50 -18.43
C VAL A 74 9.33 -23.12 -19.61
N VAL A 75 9.86 -22.31 -20.52
CA VAL A 75 9.18 -21.92 -21.77
C VAL A 75 9.78 -22.74 -22.90
N ASP A 76 8.97 -23.55 -23.54
CA ASP A 76 9.37 -24.53 -24.55
C ASP A 76 8.84 -24.16 -25.93
N TYR A 77 9.75 -24.02 -26.91
CA TYR A 77 9.42 -23.71 -28.30
C TYR A 77 9.48 -24.94 -29.23
N ILE A 78 9.98 -26.09 -28.76
CA ILE A 78 10.26 -27.28 -29.60
C ILE A 78 9.37 -28.48 -29.24
N GLY A 79 8.73 -28.49 -28.06
CA GLY A 79 7.88 -29.59 -27.61
C GLY A 79 8.63 -30.62 -26.76
N ILE A 80 9.48 -30.18 -25.84
CA ILE A 80 10.22 -30.99 -24.89
C ILE A 80 9.35 -31.57 -23.76
N ILE A 81 8.05 -31.25 -23.68
CA ILE A 81 7.13 -31.75 -22.65
C ILE A 81 7.14 -33.29 -22.59
N GLN A 82 7.12 -33.96 -23.73
CA GLN A 82 7.12 -35.43 -23.79
C GLN A 82 8.47 -36.03 -23.36
N PRO A 83 9.63 -35.57 -23.90
CA PRO A 83 10.95 -35.91 -23.36
C PRO A 83 11.12 -35.62 -21.87
N LEU A 84 10.51 -34.55 -21.35
CA LEU A 84 10.56 -34.18 -19.94
C LEU A 84 9.80 -35.19 -19.09
N LYS A 85 8.59 -35.58 -19.48
CA LYS A 85 7.81 -36.62 -18.80
C LYS A 85 8.60 -37.93 -18.72
N GLU A 86 9.21 -38.34 -19.81
CA GLU A 86 10.04 -39.55 -19.89
C GLU A 86 11.29 -39.47 -18.99
N ALA A 87 12.01 -38.35 -19.06
CA ALA A 87 13.19 -38.10 -18.22
C ALA A 87 12.85 -38.07 -16.72
N THR A 88 11.69 -37.50 -16.37
CA THR A 88 11.24 -37.40 -14.98
C THR A 88 10.83 -38.77 -14.43
N LEU A 89 10.09 -39.57 -15.20
CA LEU A 89 9.76 -40.96 -14.83
C LEU A 89 11.01 -41.80 -14.58
N THR A 90 12.04 -41.63 -15.40
CA THR A 90 13.33 -42.33 -15.25
C THR A 90 14.06 -41.92 -13.97
N TYR A 91 14.04 -40.63 -13.62
CA TYR A 91 14.66 -40.09 -12.41
C TYR A 91 13.95 -40.54 -11.13
N THR A 92 12.61 -40.55 -11.13
CA THR A 92 11.82 -41.06 -9.98
C THR A 92 12.05 -42.54 -9.71
N LYS A 93 12.12 -43.36 -10.76
CA LYS A 93 12.37 -44.80 -10.64
C LYS A 93 13.77 -45.09 -10.09
N SER A 94 14.70 -44.15 -10.18
CA SER A 94 16.09 -44.26 -9.73
C SER A 94 16.32 -43.79 -8.28
N GLY A 95 15.26 -43.59 -7.49
CA GLY A 95 15.35 -43.21 -6.08
C GLY A 95 15.37 -41.70 -5.81
N GLY A 96 15.06 -40.87 -6.81
CA GLY A 96 14.81 -39.44 -6.60
C GLY A 96 13.51 -39.24 -5.81
N GLY A 97 13.61 -38.70 -4.59
CA GLY A 97 12.47 -38.42 -3.73
C GLY A 97 11.56 -37.33 -4.31
N GLY A 98 10.32 -37.71 -4.61
CA GLY A 98 9.25 -36.81 -5.01
C GLY A 98 8.45 -37.42 -6.15
N THR A 99 7.15 -37.61 -5.96
CA THR A 99 6.20 -37.98 -7.02
C THR A 99 6.16 -36.84 -8.04
N PRO A 100 6.68 -37.04 -9.26
CA PRO A 100 6.45 -36.14 -10.34
C PRO A 100 5.11 -36.53 -10.94
N VAL A 101 4.45 -35.57 -11.57
CA VAL A 101 3.24 -35.78 -12.37
C VAL A 101 1.93 -35.53 -11.58
N PHE A 102 1.39 -34.33 -11.87
CA PHE A 102 0.07 -33.75 -11.61
C PHE A 102 -0.22 -33.01 -10.30
N GLN A 103 0.46 -31.87 -10.10
CA GLN A 103 -0.11 -30.74 -9.34
C GLN A 103 -1.03 -29.85 -10.20
N GLN A 104 -1.09 -30.05 -11.52
CA GLN A 104 -1.85 -29.17 -12.41
C GLN A 104 -3.36 -29.36 -12.23
N GLU A 105 -3.84 -30.61 -12.10
CA GLU A 105 -5.27 -30.89 -11.83
C GLU A 105 -5.70 -30.39 -10.45
N ASP A 106 -4.85 -30.57 -9.43
CA ASP A 106 -5.08 -30.01 -8.10
C ASP A 106 -5.05 -28.47 -8.11
N ALA A 107 -4.12 -27.87 -8.87
CA ALA A 107 -4.04 -26.43 -9.05
C ALA A 107 -5.27 -25.87 -9.78
N ILE A 108 -5.80 -26.59 -10.78
CA ILE A 108 -7.04 -26.23 -11.48
C ILE A 108 -8.22 -26.31 -10.53
N LYS A 109 -8.29 -27.35 -9.69
CA LYS A 109 -9.36 -27.49 -8.68
C LYS A 109 -9.34 -26.31 -7.70
N ILE A 110 -8.16 -25.95 -7.20
CA ILE A 110 -7.99 -24.79 -6.31
C ILE A 110 -8.31 -23.49 -7.06
N MET A 111 -7.85 -23.34 -8.30
CA MET A 111 -8.12 -22.18 -9.15
C MET A 111 -9.62 -22.00 -9.35
N ARG A 112 -10.34 -23.06 -9.69
CA ARG A 112 -11.79 -23.07 -9.87
C ARG A 112 -12.52 -22.70 -8.58
N GLU A 113 -12.14 -23.31 -7.46
CA GLU A 113 -12.71 -22.96 -6.16
C GLU A 113 -12.53 -21.47 -5.84
N LYS A 114 -11.33 -20.92 -6.05
CA LYS A 114 -11.07 -19.49 -5.80
C LYS A 114 -11.77 -18.59 -6.80
N TYR A 115 -11.84 -19.00 -8.06
CA TYR A 115 -12.56 -18.28 -9.11
C TYR A 115 -14.06 -18.21 -8.81
N GLU A 116 -14.68 -19.31 -8.39
CA GLU A 116 -16.09 -19.36 -7.98
C GLU A 116 -16.34 -18.47 -6.76
N ILE A 117 -15.44 -18.49 -5.76
CA ILE A 117 -15.54 -17.58 -4.61
C ILE A 117 -15.49 -16.12 -5.07
N VAL A 118 -14.50 -15.73 -5.89
CA VAL A 118 -14.37 -14.34 -6.36
C VAL A 118 -15.59 -13.94 -7.20
N SER A 119 -16.02 -14.80 -8.12
CA SER A 119 -17.20 -14.56 -8.97
C SER A 119 -18.48 -14.43 -8.16
N SER A 120 -18.65 -15.25 -7.11
CA SER A 120 -19.81 -15.16 -6.20
C SER A 120 -19.88 -13.82 -5.46
N MET A 121 -18.73 -13.15 -5.26
CA MET A 121 -18.69 -11.81 -4.67
C MET A 121 -19.24 -10.72 -5.61
N PHE A 122 -19.49 -11.03 -6.88
CA PHE A 122 -20.14 -10.14 -7.84
C PHE A 122 -21.58 -10.57 -8.16
N HIS A 123 -22.18 -11.45 -7.35
CA HIS A 123 -23.56 -11.88 -7.58
C HIS A 123 -24.51 -10.67 -7.63
N GLY A 124 -25.22 -10.51 -8.75
CA GLY A 124 -26.11 -9.37 -9.01
C GLY A 124 -25.39 -8.13 -9.56
N PHE A 125 -24.12 -8.24 -9.96
CA PHE A 125 -23.37 -7.22 -10.68
C PHE A 125 -22.79 -7.81 -11.97
N ASP A 126 -23.12 -7.22 -13.11
CA ASP A 126 -22.60 -7.66 -14.40
C ASP A 126 -21.34 -6.88 -14.77
N TYR A 127 -20.24 -7.60 -15.01
CA TYR A 127 -18.94 -7.05 -15.42
C TYR A 127 -18.47 -7.59 -16.77
N ASN A 128 -19.31 -8.34 -17.50
CA ASN A 128 -18.96 -8.96 -18.78
C ASN A 128 -18.53 -7.94 -19.85
N ASP A 129 -19.11 -6.74 -19.79
CA ASP A 129 -18.80 -5.64 -20.70
C ASP A 129 -17.38 -5.06 -20.50
N PHE A 130 -16.67 -5.39 -19.42
CA PHE A 130 -15.38 -4.77 -19.11
C PHE A 130 -14.30 -5.00 -20.17
N ALA A 131 -14.26 -6.20 -20.77
CA ALA A 131 -13.26 -6.55 -21.78
C ALA A 131 -13.44 -5.72 -23.06
N THR A 132 -14.69 -5.48 -23.48
CA THR A 132 -15.07 -4.88 -24.77
C THR A 132 -15.49 -3.40 -24.67
N ALA A 133 -15.72 -2.88 -23.47
CA ALA A 133 -16.18 -1.52 -23.25
C ALA A 133 -15.15 -0.43 -23.64
N ALA A 134 -15.65 0.74 -24.05
CA ALA A 134 -14.83 1.94 -24.19
C ALA A 134 -14.29 2.42 -22.82
N LEU A 135 -13.18 3.17 -22.81
CA LEU A 135 -12.46 3.59 -21.60
C LEU A 135 -13.38 4.19 -20.51
N SER A 136 -14.26 5.12 -20.89
CA SER A 136 -15.19 5.78 -19.96
C SER A 136 -16.20 4.80 -19.33
N LYS A 137 -16.65 3.79 -20.10
CA LYS A 137 -17.54 2.74 -19.59
C LYS A 137 -16.78 1.74 -18.71
N LYS A 138 -15.50 1.44 -19.01
CA LYS A 138 -14.63 0.64 -18.13
C LYS A 138 -14.45 1.28 -16.76
N GLU A 139 -14.21 2.60 -16.72
CA GLU A 139 -14.10 3.33 -15.45
C GLU A 139 -15.38 3.28 -14.62
N THR A 140 -16.55 3.38 -15.27
CA THR A 140 -17.85 3.30 -14.59
C THR A 140 -18.07 1.90 -14.00
N ILE A 141 -17.83 0.84 -14.80
CA ILE A 141 -17.91 -0.54 -14.33
C ILE A 141 -16.98 -0.78 -13.14
N LEU A 142 -15.75 -0.23 -13.17
CA LEU A 142 -14.81 -0.35 -12.05
C LEU A 142 -15.34 0.34 -10.79
N ARG A 143 -15.91 1.55 -10.89
CA ARG A 143 -16.50 2.26 -9.75
C ARG A 143 -17.62 1.46 -9.10
N ASP A 144 -18.53 0.96 -9.93
CA ASP A 144 -19.69 0.22 -9.44
C ASP A 144 -19.28 -1.13 -8.85
N ALA A 145 -18.31 -1.81 -9.47
CA ALA A 145 -17.70 -3.03 -8.95
C ALA A 145 -17.03 -2.80 -7.59
N MET A 146 -16.26 -1.71 -7.44
CA MET A 146 -15.65 -1.33 -6.15
C MET A 146 -16.71 -1.10 -5.09
N ASN A 147 -17.74 -0.31 -5.42
CA ASN A 147 -18.83 -0.02 -4.50
C ASN A 147 -19.61 -1.28 -4.09
N HIS A 148 -19.80 -2.21 -5.01
CA HIS A 148 -20.43 -3.50 -4.76
C HIS A 148 -19.62 -4.34 -3.76
N ILE A 149 -18.29 -4.45 -3.95
CA ILE A 149 -17.42 -5.17 -3.02
C ILE A 149 -17.39 -4.50 -1.65
N LEU A 150 -17.28 -3.17 -1.60
CA LEU A 150 -17.22 -2.40 -0.35
C LEU A 150 -18.53 -2.45 0.44
N ARG A 151 -19.67 -2.69 -0.22
CA ARG A 151 -20.97 -2.90 0.43
C ARG A 151 -21.01 -4.18 1.27
N GLN A 152 -20.24 -5.20 0.91
CA GLN A 152 -20.27 -6.50 1.58
C GLN A 152 -19.47 -6.51 2.88
N GLU A 153 -19.92 -7.28 3.87
CA GLU A 153 -19.19 -7.47 5.11
C GLU A 153 -17.82 -8.10 4.89
N ASN A 154 -16.77 -7.41 5.35
CA ASN A 154 -15.39 -7.80 5.10
C ASN A 154 -15.08 -8.04 3.61
N GLY A 155 -15.86 -7.45 2.70
CA GLY A 155 -15.79 -7.70 1.26
C GLY A 155 -14.39 -7.45 0.71
N GLN A 156 -13.78 -6.33 1.09
CA GLN A 156 -12.41 -6.02 0.67
C GLN A 156 -11.38 -7.08 1.10
N LYS A 157 -11.32 -7.42 2.39
CA LYS A 157 -10.34 -8.39 2.93
C LYS A 157 -10.53 -9.76 2.28
N ARG A 158 -11.78 -10.20 2.12
CA ARG A 158 -12.14 -11.45 1.45
C ARG A 158 -11.73 -11.43 -0.02
N PHE A 159 -12.01 -10.35 -0.73
CA PHE A 159 -11.64 -10.18 -2.13
C PHE A 159 -10.12 -10.25 -2.31
N PHE A 160 -9.35 -9.49 -1.50
CA PHE A 160 -7.88 -9.43 -1.63
C PHE A 160 -7.23 -10.79 -1.40
N LYS A 161 -7.70 -11.53 -0.39
CA LYS A 161 -7.23 -12.87 -0.05
C LYS A 161 -7.50 -13.86 -1.18
N ASN A 162 -8.73 -13.88 -1.70
CA ASN A 162 -9.12 -14.84 -2.73
C ASN A 162 -8.50 -14.51 -4.09
N VAL A 163 -8.38 -13.23 -4.48
CA VAL A 163 -7.68 -12.84 -5.72
C VAL A 163 -6.19 -13.16 -5.64
N ALA A 164 -5.54 -13.00 -4.48
CA ALA A 164 -4.15 -13.41 -4.29
C ALA A 164 -3.96 -14.94 -4.38
N ALA A 165 -4.91 -15.72 -3.87
CA ALA A 165 -4.90 -17.17 -4.00
C ALA A 165 -5.18 -17.62 -5.43
N LEU A 166 -6.14 -16.99 -6.11
CA LEU A 166 -6.49 -17.23 -7.50
C LEU A 166 -5.31 -16.94 -8.43
N LYS A 167 -4.61 -15.81 -8.26
CA LYS A 167 -3.39 -15.48 -9.03
C LYS A 167 -2.35 -16.61 -8.94
N ARG A 168 -2.08 -17.10 -7.73
CA ARG A 168 -1.12 -18.18 -7.49
C ARG A 168 -1.57 -19.50 -8.12
N ALA A 169 -2.84 -19.87 -7.94
CA ALA A 169 -3.38 -21.09 -8.52
C ALA A 169 -3.41 -21.04 -10.07
N PHE A 170 -3.74 -19.88 -10.64
CA PHE A 170 -3.69 -19.64 -12.08
C PHE A 170 -2.28 -19.80 -12.63
N ALA A 171 -1.27 -19.22 -11.99
CA ALA A 171 0.14 -19.35 -12.42
C ALA A 171 0.61 -20.80 -12.45
N LEU A 172 0.09 -21.66 -11.55
CA LEU A 172 0.36 -23.10 -11.51
C LEU A 172 -0.50 -23.92 -12.49
N SER A 173 -1.59 -23.34 -13.00
CA SER A 173 -2.55 -24.01 -13.89
C SER A 173 -2.27 -23.76 -15.37
N VAL A 174 -1.64 -22.64 -15.73
CA VAL A 174 -1.21 -22.33 -17.11
C VAL A 174 -0.20 -23.40 -17.59
N PRO A 175 -0.34 -23.94 -18.82
CA PRO A 175 -1.18 -23.46 -19.93
C PRO A 175 -2.53 -24.18 -20.13
N HIS A 176 -3.16 -24.72 -19.08
CA HIS A 176 -4.43 -25.46 -19.20
C HIS A 176 -5.55 -24.61 -19.84
N GLU A 177 -6.40 -25.24 -20.67
CA GLU A 177 -7.48 -24.55 -21.41
C GLU A 177 -8.46 -23.82 -20.47
N GLU A 178 -8.83 -24.43 -19.34
CA GLU A 178 -9.69 -23.78 -18.33
C GLU A 178 -9.03 -22.55 -17.69
N ALA A 179 -7.71 -22.58 -17.48
CA ALA A 179 -6.99 -21.43 -16.96
C ALA A 179 -7.03 -20.28 -17.99
N MET A 180 -6.81 -20.60 -19.27
CA MET A 180 -6.86 -19.59 -20.33
C MET A 180 -8.23 -18.91 -20.47
N LYS A 181 -9.34 -19.62 -20.19
CA LYS A 181 -10.71 -19.04 -20.24
C LYS A 181 -10.93 -17.94 -19.19
N ILE A 182 -10.30 -18.06 -18.01
CA ILE A 182 -10.49 -17.09 -16.92
C ILE A 182 -9.43 -15.96 -16.93
N ALA A 183 -8.52 -15.94 -17.90
CA ALA A 183 -7.39 -15.01 -17.93
C ALA A 183 -7.83 -13.54 -17.98
N ASP A 184 -8.83 -13.22 -18.80
CA ASP A 184 -9.36 -11.87 -18.94
C ASP A 184 -10.05 -11.39 -17.65
N GLU A 185 -10.84 -12.26 -17.03
CA GLU A 185 -11.53 -11.97 -15.76
C GLU A 185 -10.54 -11.84 -14.60
N LEU A 186 -9.50 -12.67 -14.57
CA LEU A 186 -8.41 -12.52 -13.60
C LEU A 186 -7.73 -11.14 -13.75
N GLY A 187 -7.56 -10.67 -14.99
CA GLY A 187 -7.09 -9.32 -15.28
C GLY A 187 -7.99 -8.26 -14.64
N PHE A 188 -9.30 -8.34 -14.86
CA PHE A 188 -10.27 -7.46 -14.21
C PHE A 188 -10.17 -7.48 -12.67
N PHE A 189 -10.12 -8.67 -12.05
CA PHE A 189 -10.01 -8.78 -10.60
C PHE A 189 -8.72 -8.20 -10.04
N GLN A 190 -7.60 -8.37 -10.75
CA GLN A 190 -6.32 -7.78 -10.37
C GLN A 190 -6.34 -6.27 -10.49
N THR A 191 -6.90 -5.74 -11.58
CA THR A 191 -7.11 -4.31 -11.79
C THR A 191 -7.97 -3.72 -10.67
N LEU A 192 -9.11 -4.34 -10.35
CA LEU A 192 -9.99 -3.91 -9.27
C LEU A 192 -9.31 -3.97 -7.89
N LYS A 193 -8.53 -5.02 -7.62
CA LYS A 193 -7.75 -5.15 -6.38
C LYS A 193 -6.71 -4.04 -6.26
N ALA A 194 -6.02 -3.69 -7.35
CA ALA A 194 -5.04 -2.60 -7.36
C ALA A 194 -5.71 -1.26 -7.03
N TYR A 195 -6.87 -0.98 -7.64
CA TYR A 195 -7.63 0.23 -7.36
C TYR A 195 -8.12 0.30 -5.92
N LEU A 196 -8.75 -0.77 -5.41
CA LEU A 196 -9.19 -0.85 -4.02
C LEU A 196 -8.02 -0.72 -3.03
N GLY A 197 -6.87 -1.30 -3.33
CA GLY A 197 -5.69 -1.25 -2.44
C GLY A 197 -5.16 0.17 -2.32
N LYS A 198 -5.09 0.89 -3.45
CA LYS A 198 -4.70 2.30 -3.45
C LYS A 198 -5.73 3.16 -2.71
N LEU A 199 -7.02 2.88 -2.86
CA LEU A 199 -8.10 3.65 -2.24
C LEU A 199 -8.12 3.52 -0.72
N THR A 200 -7.94 2.34 -0.16
CA THR A 200 -8.10 2.15 1.29
C THR A 200 -6.80 2.38 2.07
N GLY A 201 -5.71 2.77 1.38
CA GLY A 201 -4.38 2.88 1.98
C GLY A 201 -3.85 1.55 2.52
N SER A 202 -4.55 0.45 2.24
CA SER A 202 -4.08 -0.91 2.48
C SER A 202 -3.21 -1.25 1.29
N GLU A 203 -2.03 -0.64 1.19
CA GLU A 203 -0.99 -1.17 0.32
C GLU A 203 -0.77 -2.61 0.76
N PRO A 204 -1.23 -3.60 -0.03
CA PRO A 204 -0.74 -4.95 0.19
C PRO A 204 0.66 -4.88 -0.37
N GLY A 205 1.67 -4.67 0.51
CA GLY A 205 3.07 -4.47 0.17
C GLY A 205 3.35 -4.84 -1.27
N TYR A 206 3.26 -3.84 -2.15
CA TYR A 206 3.74 -4.00 -3.51
C TYR A 206 5.24 -4.10 -3.35
N SER A 207 5.73 -5.30 -3.08
CA SER A 207 7.06 -5.62 -3.52
C SER A 207 6.99 -5.48 -5.03
N GLU A 208 7.56 -4.40 -5.56
CA GLU A 208 7.93 -4.29 -6.98
C GLU A 208 8.70 -5.53 -7.48
N GLU A 209 9.16 -6.40 -6.57
CA GLU A 209 9.77 -7.71 -6.80
C GLU A 209 8.82 -8.83 -7.29
N ASP A 210 7.49 -8.61 -7.35
CA ASP A 210 6.53 -9.57 -7.92
C ASP A 210 6.55 -9.52 -9.49
N TYR A 211 7.75 -9.70 -10.06
CA TYR A 211 7.97 -9.79 -11.50
C TYR A 211 7.51 -11.15 -12.03
N ASP A 212 6.23 -11.23 -12.38
CA ASP A 212 5.70 -12.32 -13.19
C ASP A 212 5.42 -11.78 -14.61
N ILE A 213 6.50 -11.52 -15.35
CA ILE A 213 6.51 -11.04 -16.75
C ILE A 213 5.66 -11.92 -17.69
N PRO A 214 5.64 -13.26 -17.56
CA PRO A 214 4.80 -14.14 -18.39
C PRO A 214 3.31 -13.99 -18.07
N LEU A 215 2.96 -13.87 -16.78
CA LEU A 215 1.59 -13.58 -16.37
C LEU A 215 1.16 -12.21 -16.86
N ARG A 216 2.04 -11.20 -16.79
CA ARG A 216 1.78 -9.88 -17.38
C ARG A 216 1.49 -9.98 -18.87
N GLN A 217 2.17 -10.81 -19.66
CA GLN A 217 1.89 -10.93 -21.10
C GLN A 217 0.57 -11.66 -21.41
N LEU A 218 0.16 -12.62 -20.58
CA LEU A 218 -1.13 -13.30 -20.71
C LEU A 218 -2.29 -12.41 -20.25
N VAL A 219 -2.05 -11.57 -19.25
CA VAL A 219 -3.04 -10.66 -18.66
C VAL A 219 -2.97 -9.24 -19.29
N SER A 220 -1.92 -8.89 -20.04
CA SER A 220 -1.70 -7.55 -20.62
C SER A 220 -2.66 -7.20 -21.75
N LYS A 221 -3.34 -8.18 -22.34
CA LYS A 221 -4.49 -7.86 -23.21
C LYS A 221 -5.66 -7.26 -22.42
N ALA A 222 -5.81 -7.60 -21.15
CA ALA A 222 -6.87 -7.13 -20.26
C ALA A 222 -6.45 -5.92 -19.40
N ILE A 223 -5.15 -5.76 -19.11
CA ILE A 223 -4.64 -4.62 -18.33
C ILE A 223 -4.50 -3.43 -19.27
N ALA A 224 -5.49 -2.54 -19.21
CA ALA A 224 -5.37 -1.19 -19.74
C ALA A 224 -4.13 -0.51 -19.14
N SER A 225 -3.17 -0.18 -20.02
CA SER A 225 -2.13 0.86 -19.96
C SER A 225 -1.64 1.29 -18.56
N ASP A 226 -0.31 1.29 -18.39
CA ASP A 226 0.55 1.91 -17.35
C ASP A 226 0.28 3.42 -17.05
N LYS A 227 -0.98 3.87 -17.07
CA LYS A 227 -1.34 5.19 -16.58
C LYS A 227 -1.29 5.14 -15.06
N VAL A 228 -0.54 6.07 -14.48
CA VAL A 228 -0.55 6.37 -13.05
C VAL A 228 -2.00 6.44 -12.58
N ILE A 229 -2.40 5.45 -11.76
CA ILE A 229 -3.77 5.30 -11.27
C ILE A 229 -4.16 6.55 -10.47
N ASP A 230 -5.08 7.36 -10.94
CA ASP A 230 -5.60 8.50 -10.18
C ASP A 230 -6.96 8.16 -9.55
N ILE A 231 -7.00 8.14 -8.22
CA ILE A 231 -8.16 7.73 -7.42
C ILE A 231 -9.34 8.70 -7.64
N PHE A 232 -9.06 9.97 -7.93
CA PHE A 232 -10.09 11.00 -8.10
C PHE A 232 -10.70 10.97 -9.49
N GLU A 233 -9.88 10.79 -10.54
CA GLU A 233 -10.38 10.65 -11.92
C GLU A 233 -11.33 9.44 -12.01
N ILE A 234 -10.99 8.35 -11.30
CA ILE A 234 -11.82 7.14 -11.21
C ILE A 234 -13.04 7.35 -10.32
N ALA A 235 -13.06 8.28 -9.39
CA ALA A 235 -14.30 8.65 -8.71
C ALA A 235 -15.18 9.57 -9.57
N GLY A 236 -14.64 10.12 -10.67
CA GLY A 236 -15.32 11.07 -11.55
C GLY A 236 -15.19 12.50 -11.07
N LEU A 237 -14.29 12.69 -10.11
CA LEU A 237 -14.00 13.96 -9.50
C LEU A 237 -12.89 14.61 -10.30
N LYS A 238 -13.04 15.90 -10.57
CA LYS A 238 -11.94 16.69 -11.11
C LYS A 238 -10.87 16.79 -10.03
N LYS A 239 -9.60 16.76 -10.43
CA LYS A 239 -8.47 16.97 -9.51
C LYS A 239 -8.72 18.23 -8.68
N PRO A 240 -8.81 18.13 -7.34
CA PRO A 240 -8.97 19.32 -6.53
C PRO A 240 -7.69 20.16 -6.65
N GLY A 241 -7.86 21.43 -7.04
CA GLY A 241 -6.77 22.40 -6.99
C GLY A 241 -6.47 22.77 -5.53
N ILE A 242 -5.22 22.54 -5.11
CA ILE A 242 -4.50 23.09 -3.94
C ILE A 242 -5.10 22.82 -2.54
N SER A 243 -6.39 22.50 -2.38
CA SER A 243 -6.99 22.08 -1.10
C SER A 243 -7.73 20.77 -1.26
N ILE A 244 -7.14 19.70 -0.71
CA ILE A 244 -7.64 18.31 -0.74
C ILE A 244 -9.02 18.18 -0.03
N LEU A 245 -9.43 19.19 0.73
CA LEU A 245 -10.70 19.27 1.47
C LEU A 245 -11.46 20.58 1.15
N SER A 246 -11.52 20.97 -0.12
CA SER A 246 -12.32 22.12 -0.55
C SER A 246 -13.82 21.88 -0.29
N ASP A 247 -14.59 22.95 -0.09
CA ASP A 247 -16.02 22.80 0.21
C ASP A 247 -16.78 22.28 -1.02
N GLU A 248 -16.30 22.60 -2.22
CA GLU A 248 -16.78 22.08 -3.49
C GLU A 248 -16.52 20.57 -3.59
N PHE A 249 -15.30 20.12 -3.28
CA PHE A 249 -14.93 18.71 -3.31
C PHE A 249 -15.77 17.88 -2.33
N LEU A 250 -15.96 18.36 -1.10
CA LEU A 250 -16.78 17.67 -0.10
C LEU A 250 -18.25 17.54 -0.56
N ALA A 251 -18.78 18.56 -1.24
CA ALA A 251 -20.12 18.52 -1.83
C ALA A 251 -20.22 17.51 -2.99
N GLU A 252 -19.21 17.45 -3.86
CA GLU A 252 -19.15 16.45 -4.94
C GLU A 252 -19.11 15.02 -4.37
N VAL A 253 -18.29 14.77 -3.35
CA VAL A 253 -18.19 13.46 -2.69
C VAL A 253 -19.51 13.06 -2.01
N GLN A 254 -20.20 14.02 -1.38
CA GLN A 254 -21.52 13.79 -0.80
C GLN A 254 -22.56 13.40 -1.86
N GLY A 255 -22.46 13.99 -3.06
CA GLY A 255 -23.33 13.76 -4.20
C GLY A 255 -23.11 12.43 -4.94
N MET A 256 -22.00 11.72 -4.71
CA MET A 256 -21.67 10.47 -5.40
C MET A 256 -22.77 9.40 -5.24
N GLU A 257 -23.12 8.70 -6.31
CA GLU A 257 -24.04 7.55 -6.25
C GLU A 257 -23.42 6.38 -5.47
N GLN A 258 -22.12 6.15 -5.65
CA GLN A 258 -21.36 5.10 -5.00
C GLN A 258 -20.98 5.48 -3.56
N LYS A 259 -21.96 5.42 -2.63
CA LYS A 259 -21.77 5.84 -1.23
C LYS A 259 -20.65 5.11 -0.48
N ASN A 260 -20.46 3.80 -0.70
CA ASN A 260 -19.41 3.06 0.01
C ASN A 260 -18.01 3.45 -0.50
N LEU A 261 -17.91 3.76 -1.80
CA LEU A 261 -16.70 4.31 -2.40
C LEU A 261 -16.37 5.69 -1.80
N ALA A 262 -17.37 6.58 -1.73
CA ALA A 262 -17.24 7.91 -1.14
C ALA A 262 -16.76 7.86 0.32
N LEU A 263 -17.29 6.92 1.12
CA LEU A 263 -16.88 6.73 2.51
C LEU A 263 -15.40 6.36 2.62
N GLU A 264 -14.93 5.36 1.88
CA GLU A 264 -13.51 4.95 1.93
C GLU A 264 -12.58 6.04 1.38
N MET A 265 -13.03 6.82 0.38
CA MET A 265 -12.31 8.00 -0.09
C MET A 265 -12.13 9.04 1.02
N LEU A 266 -13.22 9.46 1.67
CA LEU A 266 -13.17 10.45 2.75
C LEU A 266 -12.29 9.97 3.89
N LYS A 267 -12.46 8.71 4.30
CA LYS A 267 -11.65 8.09 5.35
C LYS A 267 -10.16 8.13 5.00
N LYS A 268 -9.77 7.80 3.77
CA LYS A 268 -8.38 7.90 3.35
C LYS A 268 -7.88 9.34 3.37
N LEU A 269 -8.64 10.27 2.78
CA LEU A 269 -8.25 11.68 2.71
C LEU A 269 -8.05 12.30 4.09
N ILE A 270 -9.00 12.05 5.00
CA ILE A 270 -8.91 12.52 6.38
C ILE A 270 -7.70 11.89 7.06
N ASN A 271 -7.48 10.58 6.90
CA ASN A 271 -6.33 9.91 7.51
C ASN A 271 -4.98 10.44 6.97
N ASP A 272 -4.89 10.70 5.67
CA ASP A 272 -3.69 11.28 5.05
C ASP A 272 -3.47 12.73 5.55
N GLN A 273 -4.54 13.52 5.68
CA GLN A 273 -4.47 14.87 6.25
C GLN A 273 -4.11 14.84 7.74
N ILE A 274 -4.61 13.88 8.52
CA ILE A 274 -4.25 13.68 9.92
C ILE A 274 -2.76 13.36 10.03
N LYS A 275 -2.18 12.53 9.14
CA LYS A 275 -0.74 12.26 9.14
C LYS A 275 0.09 13.50 8.85
N VAL A 276 -0.34 14.34 7.89
CA VAL A 276 0.31 15.63 7.62
C VAL A 276 0.20 16.56 8.84
N CYS A 277 -0.96 16.57 9.49
CA CYS A 277 -1.17 17.32 10.73
C CYS A 277 -0.30 16.78 11.87
N GLU A 278 -0.16 15.46 12.02
CA GLU A 278 0.62 14.80 13.08
C GLU A 278 2.09 15.20 13.03
N GLN A 279 2.64 15.38 11.82
CA GLN A 279 4.01 15.88 11.63
C GLN A 279 4.23 17.29 12.17
N LYS A 280 3.17 18.08 12.38
CA LYS A 280 3.26 19.47 12.85
C LYS A 280 2.67 19.66 14.24
N ASN A 281 1.56 18.98 14.54
CA ASN A 281 0.74 19.14 15.72
C ASN A 281 0.16 17.81 16.19
N LYS A 282 0.83 17.19 17.16
CA LYS A 282 0.44 15.88 17.70
C LYS A 282 -0.88 15.94 18.45
N VAL A 283 -1.19 17.08 19.05
CA VAL A 283 -2.35 17.25 19.92
C VAL A 283 -3.62 17.29 19.10
N ALA A 284 -3.65 18.14 18.08
CA ALA A 284 -4.76 18.19 17.12
C ALA A 284 -4.88 16.88 16.34
N ALA A 285 -3.77 16.28 15.91
CA ALA A 285 -3.82 14.99 15.22
C ALA A 285 -4.41 13.86 16.08
N LYS A 286 -4.06 13.79 17.38
CA LYS A 286 -4.66 12.81 18.31
C LYS A 286 -6.17 12.99 18.43
N SER A 287 -6.66 14.22 18.62
CA SER A 287 -8.11 14.47 18.75
C SER A 287 -8.87 14.11 17.48
N PHE A 288 -8.35 14.47 16.30
CA PHE A 288 -8.94 14.08 15.02
C PHE A 288 -8.91 12.58 14.78
N THR A 289 -7.85 11.89 15.21
CA THR A 289 -7.73 10.43 15.13
C THR A 289 -8.80 9.75 15.98
N GLU A 290 -8.99 10.19 17.24
CA GLU A 290 -10.02 9.65 18.13
C GLU A 290 -11.43 9.87 17.57
N LEU A 291 -11.71 11.04 16.99
CA LEU A 291 -12.99 11.34 16.34
C LEU A 291 -13.24 10.46 15.11
N LEU A 292 -12.22 10.25 14.28
CA LEU A 292 -12.29 9.37 13.12
C LEU A 292 -12.55 7.92 13.56
N GLU A 293 -11.79 7.41 14.53
CA GLU A 293 -11.94 6.04 15.05
C GLU A 293 -13.32 5.82 15.68
N LYS A 294 -13.82 6.80 16.45
CA LYS A 294 -15.17 6.75 17.03
C LYS A 294 -16.25 6.67 15.95
N THR A 295 -16.12 7.48 14.90
CA THR A 295 -17.05 7.49 13.77
C THR A 295 -17.04 6.16 13.02
N ILE A 296 -15.85 5.60 12.75
CA ILE A 296 -15.69 4.28 12.11
C ILE A 296 -16.25 3.16 13.00
N SER A 297 -16.01 3.22 14.31
CA SER A 297 -16.48 2.20 15.26
C SER A 297 -18.01 2.16 15.33
N GLN A 298 -18.66 3.33 15.29
CA GLN A 298 -20.12 3.41 15.26
C GLN A 298 -20.69 2.85 13.95
N TYR A 299 -20.00 3.05 12.83
CA TYR A 299 -20.36 2.42 11.56
C TYR A 299 -20.23 0.89 11.59
N GLN A 300 -19.10 0.37 12.10
CA GLN A 300 -18.84 -1.07 12.18
C GLN A 300 -19.83 -1.79 13.08
N ASN A 301 -20.27 -1.15 14.16
CA ASN A 301 -21.29 -1.66 15.06
C ASN A 301 -22.72 -1.51 14.49
N ARG A 302 -22.88 -1.05 13.24
CA ARG A 302 -24.16 -0.74 12.57
C ARG A 302 -25.05 0.23 13.35
N ASN A 303 -24.45 1.08 14.19
CA ASN A 303 -25.18 2.08 14.97
C ASN A 303 -25.64 3.28 14.12
N ILE A 304 -25.02 3.49 12.96
CA ILE A 304 -25.27 4.60 12.05
C ILE A 304 -25.23 4.14 10.59
N GLN A 305 -25.99 4.80 9.72
CA GLN A 305 -26.05 4.47 8.29
C GLN A 305 -24.87 5.06 7.50
N THR A 306 -24.54 4.50 6.33
CA THR A 306 -23.45 4.98 5.47
C THR A 306 -23.55 6.48 5.15
N VAL A 307 -24.76 7.00 4.94
CA VAL A 307 -24.98 8.43 4.65
C VAL A 307 -24.63 9.30 5.87
N GLU A 308 -25.05 8.90 7.06
CA GLU A 308 -24.74 9.62 8.31
C GLU A 308 -23.23 9.60 8.62
N VAL A 309 -22.55 8.49 8.31
CA VAL A 309 -21.09 8.40 8.43
C VAL A 309 -20.40 9.39 7.49
N ILE A 310 -20.85 9.48 6.23
CA ILE A 310 -20.31 10.44 5.26
C ILE A 310 -20.48 11.87 5.79
N GLU A 311 -21.65 12.22 6.34
CA GLU A 311 -21.89 13.54 6.92
C GLU A 311 -20.93 13.85 8.07
N ARG A 312 -20.73 12.91 9.00
CA ARG A 312 -19.78 13.09 10.11
C ARG A 312 -18.33 13.20 9.64
N LEU A 313 -17.94 12.45 8.62
CA LEU A 313 -16.61 12.57 8.01
C LEU A 313 -16.43 13.94 7.33
N ILE A 314 -17.47 14.46 6.67
CA ILE A 314 -17.46 15.81 6.08
C ILE A 314 -17.37 16.87 7.17
N GLU A 315 -18.08 16.72 8.28
CA GLU A 315 -17.98 17.62 9.44
C GLU A 315 -16.56 17.63 10.01
N LEU A 316 -15.97 16.45 10.20
CA LEU A 316 -14.58 16.30 10.65
C LEU A 316 -13.60 17.00 9.68
N ALA A 317 -13.77 16.81 8.37
CA ALA A 317 -12.96 17.50 7.36
C ALA A 317 -13.11 19.04 7.44
N LYS A 318 -14.32 19.55 7.67
CA LYS A 318 -14.57 20.98 7.87
C LYS A 318 -13.95 21.51 9.17
N GLU A 319 -13.96 20.72 10.25
CA GLU A 319 -13.29 21.07 11.51
C GLU A 319 -11.78 21.18 11.33
N MET A 320 -11.16 20.22 10.62
CA MET A 320 -9.72 20.29 10.29
C MET A 320 -9.39 21.55 9.50
N LYS A 321 -10.20 21.89 8.48
CA LYS A 321 -10.00 23.13 7.70
C LYS A 321 -10.18 24.40 8.53
N LYS A 322 -11.12 24.41 9.49
CA LYS A 322 -11.29 25.53 10.43
C LYS A 322 -10.09 25.65 11.35
N HIS A 323 -9.53 24.54 11.80
CA HIS A 323 -8.32 24.49 12.62
C HIS A 323 -7.13 25.13 11.89
N ASP A 324 -6.93 24.78 10.61
CA ASP A 324 -5.88 25.37 9.79
C ASP A 324 -6.06 26.89 9.63
N LYS A 325 -7.29 27.36 9.35
CA LYS A 325 -7.62 28.79 9.26
C LYS A 325 -7.51 29.53 10.60
N ARG A 326 -7.70 28.84 11.73
CA ARG A 326 -7.57 29.44 13.08
C ARG A 326 -6.14 29.89 13.33
N GLY A 327 -5.13 29.15 12.83
CA GLY A 327 -3.73 29.57 12.88
C GLY A 327 -3.50 30.91 12.18
N GLU A 328 -4.07 31.08 10.99
CA GLU A 328 -4.01 32.34 10.21
C GLU A 328 -4.70 33.50 10.95
N LEU A 329 -5.93 33.29 11.43
CA LEU A 329 -6.71 34.30 12.17
C LEU A 329 -6.03 34.76 13.47
N LEU A 330 -5.36 33.84 14.16
CA LEU A 330 -4.63 34.15 15.39
C LEU A 330 -3.24 34.75 15.10
N ASN A 331 -2.85 34.95 13.84
CA ASN A 331 -1.50 35.40 13.44
C ASN A 331 -0.40 34.57 14.13
N LEU A 332 -0.63 33.26 14.28
CA LEU A 332 0.33 32.33 14.85
C LEU A 332 1.02 31.58 13.70
N ARG A 333 2.32 31.33 13.84
CA ARG A 333 3.01 30.38 12.96
C ARG A 333 2.50 28.97 13.24
N GLU A 334 2.63 28.06 12.28
CA GLU A 334 2.20 26.65 12.45
C GLU A 334 2.82 26.02 13.72
N ASP A 335 4.10 26.26 13.98
CA ASP A 335 4.81 25.78 15.17
C ASP A 335 4.18 26.34 16.47
N GLU A 336 3.81 27.62 16.47
CA GLU A 336 3.23 28.31 17.62
C GLU A 336 1.80 27.84 17.89
N MET A 337 1.03 27.53 16.83
CA MET A 337 -0.31 26.96 16.92
C MET A 337 -0.27 25.61 17.62
N ALA A 338 0.70 24.75 17.30
CA ALA A 338 0.83 23.45 17.94
C ALA A 338 1.08 23.54 19.46
N PHE A 339 1.84 24.54 19.91
CA PHE A 339 1.99 24.80 21.34
C PHE A 339 0.75 25.43 21.97
N TYR A 340 0.00 26.25 21.24
CA TYR A 340 -1.28 26.78 21.69
C TYR A 340 -2.28 25.63 21.95
N ASP A 341 -2.42 24.69 21.02
CA ASP A 341 -3.33 23.55 21.18
C ASP A 341 -2.91 22.62 22.33
N ALA A 342 -1.60 22.43 22.52
CA ALA A 342 -1.07 21.70 23.66
C ALA A 342 -1.46 22.32 25.01
N LEU A 343 -1.61 23.65 25.07
CA LEU A 343 -2.05 24.37 26.26
C LEU A 343 -3.58 24.39 26.43
N GLU A 344 -4.31 24.33 25.31
CA GLU A 344 -5.78 24.34 25.24
C GLU A 344 -6.41 23.01 25.71
N THR A 345 -5.73 21.87 25.57
CA THR A 345 -6.22 20.54 26.02
C THR A 345 -6.75 20.47 27.45
N ASN A 346 -6.38 21.42 28.31
CA ASN A 346 -6.96 21.59 29.62
C ASN A 346 -8.07 22.65 29.55
N ASP A 347 -9.30 22.28 29.19
CA ASP A 347 -10.49 23.15 28.98
C ASP A 347 -10.74 24.30 29.99
N SER A 348 -10.18 24.20 31.21
CA SER A 348 -10.26 25.27 32.21
C SER A 348 -9.23 26.38 32.02
N ALA A 349 -8.12 26.14 31.31
CA ALA A 349 -7.06 27.11 31.09
C ALA A 349 -7.51 28.21 30.12
N VAL A 350 -8.20 27.86 29.04
CA VAL A 350 -8.79 28.83 28.10
C VAL A 350 -9.82 29.72 28.80
N LYS A 351 -10.69 29.14 29.63
CA LYS A 351 -11.71 29.89 30.38
C LYS A 351 -11.13 30.85 31.44
N VAL A 352 -9.96 30.55 31.98
CA VAL A 352 -9.34 31.33 33.08
C VAL A 352 -8.36 32.37 32.56
N LEU A 353 -7.64 32.08 31.46
CA LEU A 353 -6.55 32.93 30.96
C LEU A 353 -6.94 33.73 29.71
N GLY A 354 -7.91 33.23 28.93
CA GLY A 354 -8.32 33.80 27.64
C GLY A 354 -7.31 33.59 26.51
N ASP A 355 -7.77 33.71 25.26
CA ASP A 355 -6.96 33.40 24.07
C ASP A 355 -5.71 34.26 23.88
N GLU A 356 -5.72 35.52 24.32
CA GLU A 356 -4.57 36.42 24.15
C GLU A 356 -3.37 36.02 25.01
N THR A 357 -3.59 35.53 26.23
CA THR A 357 -2.50 35.11 27.12
C THR A 357 -1.93 33.77 26.68
N LEU A 358 -2.77 32.82 26.27
CA LEU A 358 -2.35 31.55 25.69
C LEU A 358 -1.51 31.76 24.41
N ARG A 359 -1.89 32.73 23.58
CA ARG A 359 -1.09 33.13 22.41
C ARG A 359 0.30 33.64 22.80
N LYS A 360 0.39 34.48 23.83
CA LYS A 360 1.68 34.98 24.35
C LYS A 360 2.53 33.86 24.94
N ILE A 361 1.92 32.95 25.69
CA ILE A 361 2.59 31.77 26.24
C ILE A 361 3.13 30.90 25.10
N ALA A 362 2.32 30.59 24.09
CA ALA A 362 2.72 29.77 22.95
C ALA A 362 3.90 30.39 22.17
N ARG A 363 3.89 31.70 21.93
CA ARG A 363 5.02 32.42 21.30
C ARG A 363 6.29 32.37 22.16
N GLU A 364 6.19 32.69 23.45
CA GLU A 364 7.34 32.69 24.36
C GLU A 364 7.92 31.27 24.55
N LEU A 365 7.06 30.24 24.59
CA LEU A 365 7.48 28.83 24.59
C LEU A 365 8.22 28.47 23.32
N THR A 366 7.67 28.81 22.15
CA THR A 366 8.27 28.50 20.84
C THR A 366 9.64 29.15 20.70
N GLU A 367 9.79 30.43 21.08
CA GLU A 367 11.08 31.11 21.06
C GLU A 367 12.10 30.50 22.03
N THR A 368 11.67 30.17 23.25
CA THR A 368 12.53 29.56 24.28
C THR A 368 13.02 28.18 23.81
N LEU A 369 12.13 27.40 23.20
CA LEU A 369 12.46 26.10 22.64
C LEU A 369 13.41 26.23 21.45
N LYS A 370 13.16 27.12 20.47
CA LYS A 370 14.08 27.34 19.33
C LYS A 370 15.49 27.72 19.75
N ARG A 371 15.66 28.48 20.84
CA ARG A 371 16.99 28.83 21.37
C ARG A 371 17.72 27.63 21.97
N ASN A 372 16.98 26.69 22.57
CA ASN A 372 17.53 25.56 23.31
C ASN A 372 17.66 24.26 22.47
N VAL A 373 16.88 24.12 21.39
CA VAL A 373 16.83 22.92 20.52
C VAL A 373 18.05 22.77 19.59
N LYS A 374 18.95 23.75 19.52
CA LYS A 374 20.21 23.66 18.76
C LYS A 374 21.19 22.57 19.23
N ILE A 375 20.92 21.93 20.36
CA ILE A 375 21.74 20.88 20.96
C ILE A 375 20.88 19.61 20.99
N ASP A 376 21.43 18.44 20.64
CA ASP A 376 20.78 17.11 20.68
C ASP A 376 20.09 16.80 22.03
N TRP A 377 18.93 17.40 22.26
CA TRP A 377 18.23 17.42 23.55
C TRP A 377 17.31 16.20 23.72
N SER A 378 16.95 15.54 22.61
CA SER A 378 16.15 14.31 22.63
C SER A 378 16.88 13.17 23.34
N VAL A 379 18.22 13.19 23.35
CA VAL A 379 19.09 12.15 23.93
C VAL A 379 19.60 12.54 25.34
N ARG A 380 19.74 13.83 25.66
CA ARG A 380 20.30 14.29 26.94
C ARG A 380 19.23 14.62 27.97
N GLU A 381 19.13 13.79 29.00
CA GLU A 381 18.14 13.93 30.08
C GLU A 381 18.28 15.24 30.89
N SER A 382 19.51 15.78 30.99
CA SER A 382 19.78 17.09 31.60
C SER A 382 19.11 18.25 30.85
N VAL A 383 19.16 18.24 29.51
CA VAL A 383 18.57 19.29 28.67
C VAL A 383 17.03 19.21 28.70
N LYS A 384 16.46 17.99 28.75
CA LYS A 384 15.01 17.81 28.97
C LYS A 384 14.56 18.39 30.31
N ALA A 385 15.35 18.22 31.37
CA ALA A 385 15.05 18.80 32.68
C ALA A 385 15.08 20.33 32.66
N GLU A 386 16.07 20.93 31.99
CA GLU A 386 16.17 22.39 31.82
C GLU A 386 14.98 22.96 31.05
N ILE A 387 14.59 22.32 29.94
CA ILE A 387 13.42 22.71 29.15
C ILE A 387 12.15 22.59 30.01
N ARG A 388 11.98 21.50 30.77
CA ARG A 388 10.82 21.32 31.66
C ARG A 388 10.72 22.44 32.71
N ILE A 389 11.85 22.86 33.28
CA ILE A 389 11.91 23.97 34.24
C ILE A 389 11.53 25.29 33.55
N ALA A 390 12.04 25.54 32.35
CA ALA A 390 11.72 26.74 31.57
C ALA A 390 10.22 26.81 31.23
N VAL A 391 9.63 25.71 30.76
CA VAL A 391 8.18 25.59 30.49
C VAL A 391 7.37 25.88 31.76
N ARG A 392 7.72 25.26 32.90
CA ARG A 392 7.04 25.51 34.20
C ARG A 392 7.13 26.97 34.63
N LYS A 393 8.28 27.62 34.42
CA LYS A 393 8.48 29.03 34.75
C LYS A 393 7.60 29.96 33.90
N ILE A 394 7.50 29.69 32.60
CA ILE A 394 6.64 30.45 31.68
C ILE A 394 5.16 30.26 32.07
N LEU A 395 4.72 29.03 32.33
CA LEU A 395 3.34 28.76 32.76
C LEU A 395 2.99 29.49 34.06
N ARG A 396 3.90 29.53 35.04
CA ARG A 396 3.70 30.29 36.29
C ARG A 396 3.66 31.80 36.07
N LYS A 397 4.53 32.34 35.21
CA LYS A 397 4.60 33.77 34.89
C LYS A 397 3.27 34.31 34.36
N TYR A 398 2.57 33.51 33.57
CA TYR A 398 1.27 33.89 33.00
C TYR A 398 0.06 33.40 33.80
N GLY A 399 0.25 32.85 35.00
CA GLY A 399 -0.85 32.47 35.89
C GLY A 399 -1.56 31.16 35.54
N TYR A 400 -0.91 30.23 34.82
CA TYR A 400 -1.52 28.94 34.47
C TYR A 400 -1.87 28.12 35.73
N PRO A 401 -3.08 27.52 35.82
CA PRO A 401 -3.53 26.83 37.03
C PRO A 401 -2.53 25.75 37.51
N PRO A 402 -2.06 25.80 38.78
CA PRO A 402 -1.00 24.93 39.28
C PRO A 402 -1.37 23.44 39.20
N ASP A 403 -2.63 23.09 39.42
CA ASP A 403 -3.13 21.70 39.39
C ASP A 403 -3.03 21.06 38.00
N LYS A 404 -2.91 21.87 36.94
CA LYS A 404 -2.84 21.41 35.55
C LYS A 404 -1.50 21.69 34.88
N GLN A 405 -0.58 22.37 35.56
CA GLN A 405 0.75 22.68 35.04
C GLN A 405 1.53 21.41 34.68
N GLU A 406 1.43 20.35 35.48
CA GLU A 406 2.20 19.13 35.22
C GLU A 406 1.78 18.44 33.93
N LYS A 407 0.47 18.24 33.72
CA LYS A 407 -0.07 17.69 32.48
C LYS A 407 0.26 18.57 31.27
N ALA A 408 0.05 19.88 31.38
CA ALA A 408 0.40 20.83 30.32
C ALA A 408 1.90 20.78 29.97
N THR A 409 2.79 20.66 30.97
CA THR A 409 4.24 20.55 30.72
C THR A 409 4.59 19.27 29.99
N GLN A 410 3.91 18.17 30.27
CA GLN A 410 4.15 16.91 29.57
C GLN A 410 3.67 16.98 28.11
N THR A 411 2.47 17.51 27.87
CA THR A 411 1.93 17.69 26.50
C THR A 411 2.83 18.62 25.67
N VAL A 412 3.28 19.73 26.26
CA VAL A 412 4.19 20.68 25.60
C VAL A 412 5.56 20.05 25.29
N LEU A 413 6.08 19.19 26.18
CA LEU A 413 7.33 18.46 25.94
C LEU A 413 7.19 17.43 24.82
N GLU A 414 6.09 16.66 24.79
CA GLU A 414 5.82 15.73 23.68
C GLU A 414 5.72 16.46 22.34
N GLN A 415 5.08 17.63 22.32
CA GLN A 415 4.99 18.46 21.13
C GLN A 415 6.36 19.02 20.73
N ALA A 416 7.15 19.49 21.71
CA ALA A 416 8.51 19.99 21.47
C ALA A 416 9.43 18.92 20.86
N GLU A 417 9.37 17.67 21.33
CA GLU A 417 10.17 16.56 20.78
C GLU A 417 9.91 16.32 19.30
N LEU A 418 8.68 16.59 18.85
CA LEU A 418 8.27 16.40 17.46
C LEU A 418 8.80 17.52 16.57
N VAL A 419 8.51 18.78 16.94
CA VAL A 419 8.93 19.96 16.17
C VAL A 419 10.47 20.09 16.15
N ALA A 420 11.16 19.62 17.18
CA ALA A 420 12.61 19.59 17.20
C ALA A 420 13.25 18.69 16.13
N LYS A 421 12.58 17.62 15.69
CA LYS A 421 13.08 16.79 14.58
C LYS A 421 13.08 17.56 13.27
N GLU A 422 12.11 18.46 13.09
CA GLU A 422 11.99 19.32 11.92
C GLU A 422 13.03 20.47 11.96
N TRP A 423 13.29 21.04 13.14
CA TRP A 423 14.31 22.09 13.30
C TRP A 423 15.77 21.60 13.30
N SER A 424 15.98 20.29 13.45
CA SER A 424 17.31 19.65 13.46
C SER A 424 17.77 19.15 12.08
N GLN A 425 16.87 19.13 11.09
CA GLN A 425 17.20 18.94 9.68
C GLN A 425 17.54 20.29 9.04
#